data_AF-A0A537I8Z0-F1
#
_entry.id   AF-A0A537I8Z0-F1
#
_cell.length_a   1.000
_cell.length_b   1.000
_cell.length_c   1.000
_cell.angle_alpha   90.00
_cell.angle_beta   90.00
_cell.angle_gamma   90.00
#
_symmetry.space_group_name_H-M   'P 1'
#
loop_
_entity.id
_entity.type
_entity.pdbx_description
1 polymer ?
#
loop_
_entity_poly.entity_id
_entity_poly.type
_entity_poly.pdbx_seq_one_letter_code
_entity_poly.pdbx_strand_id
1 'polypeptide(L)'
;MCTFMKVGILHLSDIHFVNDQDWIFGKAKKIGQAVLSSWEDLDTLFIVVSGDIANSGQLDEYLVADQFFNEIKTYVVQQSGMRVVFIMAPGNHDCDLSGSKGDSKARKSFIDSVLQKPGNVTVGDTLYEGCLAVQDDFFDFARSLEPTLGYPVKPEAFYQIEIESENHCVSFNVFNTAWLSQMKEEQGSLVFPTHLASIDGEHLAKCSISLSLFHHPDNWLNASQAMEFRKMTEQNSDIVLSGHEHNRELFIKRDTETEAETQIIRATALQERDRPELSGFNVIVLDLAVKKQKYFEYKWKHVEYERLSESDWNPFLRNRFLQKLSFFHLPDFEVYLNALDSVSQHRGKHNVVIDDFFIPPKLFMTSLKGILDGKDAIKRIESEEFWKFLFEQKKTLNLRRNLAGKNNRCKDGRQDALRSTVCACSDRRF
;
A
#
# COMPACT_ATOMS: atom_id res chain seq x y z
N MET A 1 -9.00 4.93 -17.48
CA MET A 1 -8.52 4.63 -16.11
C MET A 1 -8.39 5.94 -15.36
N CYS A 2 -8.54 5.99 -14.04
CA CYS A 2 -8.27 7.22 -13.28
C CYS A 2 -6.77 7.56 -13.40
N THR A 3 -6.45 8.84 -13.59
CA THR A 3 -5.09 9.39 -13.48
C THR A 3 -5.02 10.18 -12.17
N PHE A 4 -4.22 9.75 -11.19
CA PHE A 4 -3.96 10.57 -10.01
C PHE A 4 -2.47 10.96 -9.99
N MET A 5 -2.19 12.25 -9.91
CA MET A 5 -0.86 12.82 -9.76
C MET A 5 -0.67 13.38 -8.35
N LYS A 6 -1.72 13.94 -7.76
CA LYS A 6 -1.72 14.45 -6.38
C LYS A 6 -2.68 13.65 -5.52
N VAL A 7 -2.17 13.12 -4.42
CA VAL A 7 -2.94 12.32 -3.49
C VAL A 7 -2.88 12.92 -2.09
N GLY A 8 -4.00 12.91 -1.40
CA GLY A 8 -4.10 13.21 0.02
C GLY A 8 -4.19 11.93 0.84
N ILE A 9 -3.56 11.91 2.01
CA ILE A 9 -3.71 10.87 3.03
C ILE A 9 -4.23 11.55 4.28
N LEU A 10 -5.53 11.37 4.58
CA LEU A 10 -6.12 11.74 5.86
C LEU A 10 -5.91 10.56 6.82
N HIS A 11 -5.08 10.75 7.86
CA HIS A 11 -4.80 9.71 8.85
C HIS A 11 -5.63 9.92 10.12
N LEU A 12 -6.58 9.01 10.35
CA LEU A 12 -7.44 8.94 11.53
C LEU A 12 -7.08 7.71 12.37
N SER A 13 -7.39 7.75 13.66
CA SER A 13 -7.19 6.62 14.58
C SER A 13 -8.04 6.81 15.84
N ASP A 14 -8.28 5.72 16.58
CA ASP A 14 -8.83 5.74 17.94
C ASP A 14 -10.12 6.59 18.02
N ILE A 15 -11.15 6.10 17.33
CA ILE A 15 -12.48 6.73 17.25
C ILE A 15 -13.41 6.14 18.31
N HIS A 16 -13.35 4.84 18.56
CA HIS A 16 -14.12 4.13 19.59
C HIS A 16 -15.63 4.43 19.58
N PHE A 17 -16.27 4.25 18.42
CA PHE A 17 -17.73 4.38 18.33
C PHE A 17 -18.45 3.37 19.21
N VAL A 18 -19.44 3.84 19.96
CA VAL A 18 -20.45 3.07 20.70
C VAL A 18 -21.81 3.24 20.05
N ASN A 19 -22.16 4.48 19.70
CA ASN A 19 -23.46 4.83 19.12
C ASN A 19 -23.42 6.23 18.47
N ASP A 20 -24.53 6.64 17.88
CA ASP A 20 -24.69 7.96 17.22
C ASP A 20 -24.71 9.16 18.18
N GLN A 21 -24.66 8.94 19.51
CA GLN A 21 -24.53 10.00 20.52
C GLN A 21 -23.07 10.35 20.82
N ASP A 22 -22.10 9.59 20.29
CA ASP A 22 -20.69 9.94 20.37
C ASP A 22 -20.46 11.33 19.77
N TRP A 23 -19.77 12.20 20.50
CA TRP A 23 -19.70 13.62 20.15
C TRP A 23 -19.04 13.87 18.79
N ILE A 24 -18.13 12.96 18.38
CA ILE A 24 -17.44 13.01 17.09
C ILE A 24 -18.36 12.73 15.90
N PHE A 25 -19.45 11.97 16.12
CA PHE A 25 -20.36 11.54 15.05
C PHE A 25 -20.86 12.72 14.21
N GLY A 26 -21.35 13.77 14.89
CA GLY A 26 -21.82 15.00 14.23
C GLY A 26 -20.72 15.90 13.63
N LYS A 27 -19.46 15.47 13.61
CA LYS A 27 -18.31 16.25 13.13
C LYS A 27 -17.72 15.75 11.81
N ALA A 28 -18.28 14.70 11.20
CA ALA A 28 -17.83 14.19 9.90
C ALA A 28 -17.61 15.29 8.85
N LYS A 29 -18.60 16.18 8.64
CA LYS A 29 -18.47 17.32 7.72
C LYS A 29 -17.36 18.29 8.10
N LYS A 30 -17.06 18.46 9.38
CA LYS A 30 -15.98 19.34 9.86
C LYS A 30 -14.59 18.79 9.50
N ILE A 31 -14.43 17.47 9.50
CA ILE A 31 -13.22 16.81 9.00
C ILE A 31 -13.07 17.05 7.50
N GLY A 32 -14.15 16.84 6.73
CA GLY A 32 -14.16 17.13 5.29
C GLY A 32 -13.82 18.61 4.97
N GLN A 33 -14.35 19.55 5.75
CA GLN A 33 -14.02 20.98 5.64
C GLN A 33 -12.53 21.26 5.85
N ALA A 34 -11.93 20.69 6.90
CA ALA A 34 -10.51 20.84 7.17
C ALA A 34 -9.63 20.25 6.05
N VAL A 35 -9.98 19.08 5.52
CA VAL A 35 -9.27 18.48 4.37
C VAL A 35 -9.31 19.40 3.16
N LEU A 36 -10.49 19.89 2.78
CA LEU A 36 -10.62 20.79 1.63
C LEU A 36 -9.93 22.14 1.85
N SER A 37 -9.85 22.64 3.08
CA SER A 37 -9.07 23.83 3.42
C SER A 37 -7.56 23.62 3.26
N SER A 38 -7.10 22.37 3.29
CA SER A 38 -5.69 22.01 3.12
C SER A 38 -5.28 22.10 1.66
N TRP A 39 -6.17 21.68 0.74
CA TRP A 39 -5.85 21.56 -0.69
C TRP A 39 -7.12 21.44 -1.57
N GLU A 40 -7.13 22.15 -2.69
CA GLU A 40 -8.29 22.19 -3.62
C GLU A 40 -8.13 21.23 -4.83
N ASP A 41 -6.90 20.90 -5.25
CA ASP A 41 -6.61 20.13 -6.48
C ASP A 41 -6.05 18.73 -6.19
N LEU A 42 -6.68 17.96 -5.31
CA LEU A 42 -6.32 16.56 -5.08
C LEU A 42 -7.14 15.66 -6.03
N ASP A 43 -6.48 14.71 -6.68
CA ASP A 43 -7.16 13.73 -7.55
C ASP A 43 -7.83 12.64 -6.70
N THR A 44 -7.18 12.25 -5.61
CA THR A 44 -7.64 11.18 -4.72
C THR A 44 -7.29 11.48 -3.27
N LEU A 45 -8.24 11.26 -2.37
CA LEU A 45 -8.04 11.26 -0.92
C LEU A 45 -8.15 9.82 -0.41
N PHE A 46 -7.07 9.32 0.16
CA PHE A 46 -7.05 8.12 0.98
C PHE A 46 -7.41 8.52 2.41
N ILE A 47 -8.56 8.06 2.90
CA ILE A 47 -8.90 8.13 4.32
C ILE A 47 -8.36 6.85 4.96
N VAL A 48 -7.26 6.99 5.69
CA VAL A 48 -6.54 5.88 6.30
C VAL A 48 -6.84 5.85 7.79
N VAL A 49 -7.33 4.70 8.28
CA VAL A 49 -7.72 4.52 9.69
C VAL A 49 -6.85 3.44 10.35
N SER A 50 -6.03 3.82 11.32
CA SER A 50 -5.08 2.91 11.99
C SER A 50 -5.67 2.18 13.20
N GLY A 51 -6.93 1.74 13.11
CA GLY A 51 -7.58 0.93 14.14
C GLY A 51 -8.37 1.70 15.19
N ASP A 52 -9.04 0.93 16.03
CA ASP A 52 -9.97 1.34 17.07
C ASP A 52 -11.10 2.22 16.53
N ILE A 53 -11.76 1.69 15.50
CA ILE A 53 -12.95 2.31 14.90
C ILE A 53 -14.14 2.12 15.84
N ALA A 54 -14.37 0.87 16.22
CA ALA A 54 -15.40 0.45 17.15
C ALA A 54 -14.86 0.51 18.60
N ASN A 55 -15.77 0.55 19.57
CA ASN A 55 -15.41 0.52 20.99
C ASN A 55 -15.28 -0.92 21.53
N SER A 56 -15.99 -1.89 20.96
CA SER A 56 -15.99 -3.28 21.41
C SER A 56 -16.20 -4.30 20.28
N GLY A 57 -15.96 -3.89 19.04
CA GLY A 57 -16.00 -4.71 17.84
C GLY A 57 -17.41 -5.17 17.46
N GLN A 58 -18.46 -4.52 17.95
CA GLN A 58 -19.83 -4.95 17.72
C GLN A 58 -20.38 -4.39 16.40
N LEU A 59 -21.29 -5.15 15.78
CA LEU A 59 -21.91 -4.79 14.50
C LEU A 59 -22.59 -3.40 14.50
N ASP A 60 -23.29 -3.04 15.57
CA ASP A 60 -23.99 -1.76 15.71
C ASP A 60 -23.03 -0.56 15.77
N GLU A 61 -21.87 -0.72 16.39
CA GLU A 61 -20.79 0.27 16.39
C GLU A 61 -20.29 0.54 14.94
N TYR A 62 -20.18 -0.50 14.12
CA TYR A 62 -19.80 -0.34 12.71
C TYR A 62 -20.89 0.27 11.82
N LEU A 63 -22.17 0.12 12.15
CA LEU A 63 -23.25 0.83 11.45
C LEU A 63 -23.14 2.36 11.64
N VAL A 64 -22.72 2.79 12.84
CA VAL A 64 -22.47 4.20 13.14
C VAL A 64 -21.22 4.69 12.41
N ALA A 65 -20.15 3.87 12.41
CA ALA A 65 -18.93 4.17 11.68
C ALA A 65 -19.18 4.34 10.17
N ASP A 66 -19.98 3.46 9.55
CA ASP A 66 -20.36 3.55 8.14
C ASP A 66 -21.03 4.89 7.81
N GLN A 67 -22.00 5.31 8.61
CA GLN A 67 -22.68 6.60 8.44
C GLN A 67 -21.70 7.77 8.54
N PHE A 68 -20.82 7.74 9.55
CA PHE A 68 -19.81 8.77 9.77
C PHE A 68 -18.84 8.89 8.58
N PHE A 69 -18.24 7.78 8.14
CA PHE A 69 -17.30 7.79 7.02
C PHE A 69 -17.97 8.16 5.70
N ASN A 70 -19.18 7.66 5.44
CA ASN A 70 -19.94 8.03 4.25
C ASN A 70 -20.34 9.51 4.25
N GLU A 71 -20.57 10.14 5.41
CA GLU A 71 -20.79 11.58 5.49
C GLU A 71 -19.53 12.39 5.13
N ILE A 72 -18.34 11.96 5.58
CA ILE A 72 -17.05 12.57 5.16
C ILE A 72 -16.90 12.45 3.64
N LYS A 73 -17.01 11.22 3.11
CA LYS A 73 -16.87 10.94 1.66
C LYS A 73 -17.86 11.73 0.83
N THR A 74 -19.13 11.73 1.21
CA THR A 74 -20.19 12.47 0.52
C THR A 74 -19.88 13.96 0.49
N TYR A 75 -19.50 14.55 1.62
CA TYR A 75 -19.17 15.97 1.69
C TYR A 75 -17.99 16.30 0.77
N VAL A 76 -16.88 15.58 0.89
CA VAL A 76 -15.66 15.82 0.10
C VAL A 76 -15.93 15.66 -1.40
N VAL A 77 -16.57 14.55 -1.82
CA VAL A 77 -16.91 14.30 -3.23
C VAL A 77 -17.83 15.38 -3.79
N GLN A 78 -18.83 15.83 -3.04
CA GLN A 78 -19.76 16.87 -3.50
C GLN A 78 -19.09 18.24 -3.66
N GLN A 79 -18.13 18.58 -2.80
CA GLN A 79 -17.51 19.90 -2.82
C GLN A 79 -16.32 19.99 -3.80
N SER A 80 -15.59 18.90 -4.07
CA SER A 80 -14.41 18.93 -4.93
C SER A 80 -14.44 17.99 -6.14
N GLY A 81 -15.35 17.00 -6.18
CA GLY A 81 -15.33 15.95 -7.19
C GLY A 81 -14.19 14.93 -7.04
N MET A 82 -13.36 15.07 -5.99
CA MET A 82 -12.23 14.19 -5.72
C MET A 82 -12.68 12.75 -5.42
N ARG A 83 -11.92 11.76 -5.88
CA ARG A 83 -12.12 10.36 -5.49
C ARG A 83 -11.74 10.17 -4.02
N VAL A 84 -12.61 9.55 -3.23
CA VAL A 84 -12.31 9.18 -1.83
C VAL A 84 -12.25 7.66 -1.73
N VAL A 85 -11.19 7.15 -1.11
CA VAL A 85 -10.93 5.72 -0.91
C VAL A 85 -10.61 5.48 0.57
N PHE A 86 -11.21 4.46 1.18
CA PHE A 86 -10.91 4.08 2.56
C PHE A 86 -9.86 2.96 2.62
N ILE A 87 -8.90 3.10 3.54
CA ILE A 87 -7.93 2.07 3.90
C ILE A 87 -7.98 1.94 5.43
N MET A 88 -8.12 0.74 5.97
CA MET A 88 -8.42 0.55 7.38
C MET A 88 -7.60 -0.60 7.93
N ALA A 89 -7.01 -0.45 9.10
CA ALA A 89 -6.50 -1.54 9.92
C ALA A 89 -7.42 -1.71 11.13
N PRO A 90 -7.57 -2.93 11.67
CA PRO A 90 -8.25 -3.12 12.95
C PRO A 90 -7.30 -2.78 14.11
N GLY A 91 -7.89 -2.28 15.19
CA GLY A 91 -7.28 -2.14 16.51
C GLY A 91 -7.80 -3.19 17.50
N ASN A 92 -7.34 -3.09 18.75
CA ASN A 92 -7.71 -4.04 19.80
C ASN A 92 -9.18 -3.90 20.23
N HIS A 93 -9.76 -2.71 20.11
CA HIS A 93 -11.19 -2.48 20.34
C HIS A 93 -12.08 -2.90 19.17
N ASP A 94 -11.51 -3.19 18.00
CA ASP A 94 -12.24 -3.76 16.85
C ASP A 94 -12.45 -5.29 16.97
N CYS A 95 -12.10 -5.87 18.13
CA CYS A 95 -12.31 -7.28 18.46
C CYS A 95 -13.56 -7.47 19.33
N ASP A 96 -14.52 -8.27 18.88
CA ASP A 96 -15.66 -8.70 19.69
C ASP A 96 -15.23 -9.78 20.69
N LEU A 97 -14.87 -9.33 21.90
CA LEU A 97 -14.43 -10.18 23.01
C LEU A 97 -15.57 -10.57 23.96
N SER A 98 -16.84 -10.33 23.60
CA SER A 98 -18.00 -10.65 24.42
C SER A 98 -18.26 -12.16 24.59
N GLY A 99 -17.67 -12.98 23.70
CA GLY A 99 -17.90 -14.43 23.60
C GLY A 99 -19.00 -14.83 22.62
N SER A 100 -19.60 -13.86 21.90
CA SER A 100 -20.58 -14.10 20.83
C SER A 100 -19.96 -14.79 19.59
N LYS A 101 -18.69 -14.50 19.29
CA LYS A 101 -17.97 -14.96 18.08
C LYS A 101 -17.26 -16.30 18.23
N GLY A 102 -17.34 -16.95 19.39
CA GLY A 102 -16.72 -18.26 19.62
C GLY A 102 -16.42 -18.54 21.08
N ASP A 103 -15.96 -19.77 21.36
CA ASP A 103 -15.56 -20.16 22.71
C ASP A 103 -14.28 -19.39 23.14
N SER A 104 -14.45 -18.44 24.06
CA SER A 104 -13.36 -17.62 24.58
C SER A 104 -12.24 -18.46 25.22
N LYS A 105 -12.54 -19.63 25.78
CA LYS A 105 -11.51 -20.54 26.33
C LYS A 105 -10.70 -21.20 25.23
N ALA A 106 -11.37 -21.65 24.16
CA ALA A 106 -10.69 -22.23 23.01
C ALA A 106 -9.77 -21.19 22.35
N ARG A 107 -10.26 -19.97 22.11
CA ARG A 107 -9.45 -18.86 21.59
C ARG A 107 -8.25 -18.57 22.49
N LYS A 108 -8.44 -18.53 23.82
CA LYS A 108 -7.33 -18.35 24.76
C LYS A 108 -6.27 -19.45 24.61
N SER A 109 -6.68 -20.72 24.49
CA SER A 109 -5.73 -21.81 24.25
C SER A 109 -4.99 -21.70 22.92
N PHE A 110 -5.63 -21.16 21.87
CA PHE A 110 -4.96 -20.87 20.60
C PHE A 110 -3.92 -19.76 20.75
N ILE A 111 -4.28 -18.65 21.40
CA ILE A 111 -3.36 -17.54 21.69
C ILE A 111 -2.17 -18.04 22.52
N ASP A 112 -2.41 -18.76 23.61
CA ASP A 112 -1.35 -19.29 24.47
C ASP A 112 -0.38 -20.20 23.69
N SER A 113 -0.90 -20.98 22.73
CA SER A 113 -0.10 -21.84 21.85
C SER A 113 0.77 -21.02 20.89
N VAL A 114 0.20 -19.95 20.31
CA VAL A 114 0.93 -19.02 19.44
C VAL A 114 2.02 -18.29 20.22
N LEU A 115 1.72 -17.78 21.42
CA LEU A 115 2.70 -17.07 22.25
C LEU A 115 3.90 -17.95 22.65
N GLN A 116 3.68 -19.25 22.85
CA GLN A 116 4.77 -20.19 23.14
C GLN A 116 5.65 -20.50 21.94
N LYS A 117 5.06 -20.60 20.73
CA LYS A 117 5.78 -20.94 19.49
C LYS A 117 5.27 -20.12 18.30
N PRO A 118 5.59 -18.81 18.24
CA PRO A 118 5.06 -17.92 17.21
C PRO A 118 5.40 -18.39 15.78
N GLY A 119 6.58 -18.96 15.56
CA GLY A 119 7.03 -19.45 14.24
C GLY A 119 6.29 -20.68 13.70
N ASN A 120 5.42 -21.33 14.49
CA ASN A 120 4.73 -22.56 14.08
C ASN A 120 3.33 -22.31 13.48
N VAL A 121 2.80 -21.09 13.59
CA VAL A 121 1.47 -20.75 13.07
C VAL A 121 1.53 -20.50 11.56
N THR A 122 0.55 -20.99 10.81
CA THR A 122 0.45 -20.82 9.37
C THR A 122 -0.88 -20.16 9.00
N VAL A 123 -0.85 -19.28 8.00
CA VAL A 123 -2.08 -18.64 7.47
C VAL A 123 -3.11 -19.70 7.10
N GLY A 124 -4.34 -19.52 7.59
CA GLY A 124 -5.48 -20.40 7.33
C GLY A 124 -5.51 -21.70 8.12
N ASP A 125 -4.56 -21.94 9.04
CA ASP A 125 -4.68 -23.06 9.98
C ASP A 125 -5.68 -22.77 11.12
N THR A 126 -6.01 -23.79 11.91
CA THR A 126 -6.99 -23.68 12.99
C THR A 126 -6.56 -22.73 14.12
N LEU A 127 -5.26 -22.64 14.43
CA LEU A 127 -4.77 -21.71 15.44
C LEU A 127 -4.93 -20.27 14.93
N TYR A 128 -4.55 -20.04 13.68
CA TYR A 128 -4.64 -18.75 12.99
C TYR A 128 -6.10 -18.27 12.89
N GLU A 129 -6.98 -19.07 12.28
CA GLU A 129 -8.40 -18.71 12.13
C GLU A 129 -9.07 -18.53 13.51
N GLY A 130 -8.73 -19.38 14.48
CA GLY A 130 -9.30 -19.29 15.84
C GLY A 130 -8.88 -18.04 16.62
N CYS A 131 -7.69 -17.48 16.35
CA CYS A 131 -7.26 -16.22 16.96
C CYS A 131 -8.01 -15.01 16.37
N LEU A 132 -8.24 -15.04 15.06
CA LEU A 132 -8.82 -13.93 14.29
C LEU A 132 -10.36 -13.90 14.27
N ALA A 133 -11.04 -14.98 14.68
CA ALA A 133 -12.50 -15.13 14.63
C ALA A 133 -13.32 -14.01 15.32
N VAL A 134 -12.70 -13.19 16.18
CA VAL A 134 -13.35 -12.07 16.87
C VAL A 134 -13.43 -10.79 16.03
N GLN A 135 -12.95 -10.79 14.78
CA GLN A 135 -12.86 -9.59 13.93
C GLN A 135 -13.74 -9.67 12.67
N ASP A 136 -14.63 -10.65 12.54
CA ASP A 136 -15.49 -10.79 11.36
C ASP A 136 -16.24 -9.48 11.03
N ASP A 137 -16.81 -8.82 12.03
CA ASP A 137 -17.59 -7.59 11.84
C ASP A 137 -16.75 -6.42 11.30
N PHE A 138 -15.47 -6.32 11.71
CA PHE A 138 -14.54 -5.33 11.16
C PHE A 138 -14.30 -5.56 9.66
N PHE A 139 -14.00 -6.80 9.27
CA PHE A 139 -13.68 -7.12 7.87
C PHE A 139 -14.91 -7.01 6.97
N ASP A 140 -16.09 -7.38 7.48
CA ASP A 140 -17.36 -7.17 6.80
C ASP A 140 -17.66 -5.68 6.59
N PHE A 141 -17.46 -4.86 7.63
CA PHE A 141 -17.59 -3.41 7.57
C PHE A 141 -16.64 -2.79 6.53
N ALA A 142 -15.33 -3.05 6.62
CA ALA A 142 -14.34 -2.48 5.70
C ALA A 142 -14.62 -2.84 4.23
N ARG A 143 -15.03 -4.09 3.99
CA ARG A 143 -15.45 -4.56 2.66
C ARG A 143 -16.76 -3.95 2.20
N SER A 144 -17.70 -3.65 3.10
CA SER A 144 -18.94 -2.96 2.74
C SER A 144 -18.70 -1.52 2.29
N LEU A 145 -17.71 -0.85 2.90
CA LEU A 145 -17.36 0.53 2.59
C LEU A 145 -16.57 0.67 1.28
N GLU A 146 -15.72 -0.33 0.97
CA GLU A 146 -14.92 -0.39 -0.26
C GLU A 146 -14.99 -1.79 -0.92
N PRO A 147 -16.14 -2.17 -1.51
CA PRO A 147 -16.41 -3.54 -1.99
C PRO A 147 -15.54 -3.98 -3.17
N THR A 148 -14.89 -3.03 -3.85
CA THR A 148 -14.02 -3.30 -5.00
C THR A 148 -12.54 -3.32 -4.66
N LEU A 149 -12.16 -2.99 -3.43
CA LEU A 149 -10.76 -2.70 -3.07
C LEU A 149 -9.96 -3.93 -2.63
N GLY A 150 -10.54 -5.12 -2.75
CA GLY A 150 -9.84 -6.38 -2.49
C GLY A 150 -9.60 -6.67 -1.01
N TYR A 151 -10.38 -6.08 -0.11
CA TYR A 151 -10.37 -6.45 1.31
C TYR A 151 -10.59 -7.96 1.49
N PRO A 152 -9.89 -8.60 2.45
CA PRO A 152 -10.07 -10.01 2.74
C PRO A 152 -11.53 -10.37 3.05
N VAL A 153 -11.97 -11.53 2.55
CA VAL A 153 -13.32 -12.06 2.81
C VAL A 153 -13.44 -12.62 4.22
N LYS A 154 -12.30 -13.04 4.79
CA LYS A 154 -12.17 -13.50 6.17
C LYS A 154 -11.15 -12.61 6.89
N PRO A 155 -11.18 -12.55 8.23
CA PRO A 155 -10.12 -11.92 8.99
C PRO A 155 -8.73 -12.45 8.66
N GLU A 156 -7.77 -11.53 8.49
CA GLU A 156 -6.37 -11.82 8.20
C GLU A 156 -5.44 -11.04 9.12
N ALA A 157 -4.29 -11.62 9.48
CA ALA A 157 -3.22 -10.96 10.21
C ALA A 157 -2.46 -9.95 9.33
N PHE A 158 -2.46 -10.17 8.01
CA PHE A 158 -1.82 -9.29 7.03
C PHE A 158 -2.58 -9.31 5.70
N TYR A 159 -2.72 -8.14 5.08
CA TYR A 159 -3.18 -8.04 3.70
C TYR A 159 -2.63 -6.79 3.03
N GLN A 160 -2.67 -6.77 1.70
CA GLN A 160 -2.20 -5.65 0.90
C GLN A 160 -3.34 -5.11 0.04
N ILE A 161 -3.48 -3.79 0.02
CA ILE A 161 -4.42 -3.08 -0.84
C ILE A 161 -3.63 -2.21 -1.79
N GLU A 162 -3.97 -2.29 -3.08
CA GLU A 162 -3.26 -1.55 -4.11
C GLU A 162 -4.23 -0.76 -4.98
N ILE A 163 -3.84 0.49 -5.23
CA ILE A 163 -4.60 1.41 -6.07
C ILE A 163 -3.72 1.83 -7.22
N GLU A 164 -4.09 1.39 -8.42
CA GLU A 164 -3.42 1.73 -9.66
C GLU A 164 -4.12 2.87 -10.40
N SER A 165 -3.30 3.70 -11.03
CA SER A 165 -3.65 4.60 -12.14
C SER A 165 -2.77 4.28 -13.33
N GLU A 166 -2.97 4.98 -14.46
CA GLU A 166 -2.16 4.74 -15.67
C GLU A 166 -0.64 4.80 -15.44
N ASN A 167 -0.17 5.65 -14.52
CA ASN A 167 1.26 5.88 -14.28
C ASN A 167 1.72 5.69 -12.83
N HIS A 168 0.79 5.51 -11.88
CA HIS A 168 1.13 5.42 -10.46
C HIS A 168 0.43 4.24 -9.78
N CYS A 169 1.16 3.55 -8.91
CA CYS A 169 0.59 2.60 -7.94
C CYS A 169 0.82 3.13 -6.51
N VAL A 170 -0.21 3.04 -5.66
CA VAL A 170 -0.14 3.29 -4.22
C VAL A 170 -0.42 1.96 -3.54
N SER A 171 0.53 1.45 -2.75
CA SER A 171 0.39 0.18 -2.03
C SER A 171 0.26 0.42 -0.53
N PHE A 172 -0.68 -0.27 0.10
CA PHE A 172 -0.94 -0.25 1.53
C PHE A 172 -0.74 -1.66 2.11
N ASN A 173 0.30 -1.82 2.93
CA ASN A 173 0.60 -3.02 3.69
C ASN A 173 -0.10 -2.92 5.05
N VAL A 174 -1.19 -3.65 5.22
CA VAL A 174 -1.99 -3.59 6.46
C VAL A 174 -1.61 -4.76 7.36
N PHE A 175 -1.07 -4.44 8.54
CA PHE A 175 -0.73 -5.42 9.56
C PHE A 175 -1.75 -5.32 10.69
N ASN A 176 -2.51 -6.40 10.88
CA ASN A 176 -3.45 -6.53 11.99
C ASN A 176 -2.67 -6.92 13.26
N THR A 177 -2.12 -5.91 13.93
CA THR A 177 -1.43 -6.11 15.21
C THR A 177 -2.37 -6.49 16.35
N ALA A 178 -3.69 -6.43 16.13
CA ALA A 178 -4.74 -6.80 17.09
C ALA A 178 -5.18 -8.28 17.00
N TRP A 179 -4.59 -9.08 16.13
CA TRP A 179 -5.03 -10.46 15.88
C TRP A 179 -4.97 -11.39 17.12
N LEU A 180 -4.16 -11.06 18.12
CA LEU A 180 -4.08 -11.75 19.42
C LEU A 180 -4.64 -10.93 20.58
N SER A 181 -5.31 -9.80 20.30
CA SER A 181 -5.80 -8.90 21.33
C SER A 181 -6.74 -9.60 22.31
N GLN A 182 -6.62 -9.20 23.56
CA GLN A 182 -7.36 -9.70 24.70
C GLN A 182 -7.88 -8.50 25.51
N MET A 183 -8.86 -8.73 26.39
CA MET A 183 -9.44 -7.67 27.25
C MET A 183 -8.40 -6.89 28.07
N LYS A 184 -7.25 -7.50 28.33
CA LYS A 184 -6.12 -6.84 28.98
C LYS A 184 -4.88 -7.12 28.14
N GLU A 185 -4.27 -6.04 27.68
CA GLU A 185 -3.00 -6.07 26.99
C GLU A 185 -1.93 -5.49 27.90
N GLU A 186 -0.73 -6.04 27.78
CA GLU A 186 0.44 -5.58 28.48
C GLU A 186 1.42 -5.04 27.45
N GLN A 187 1.88 -3.81 27.65
CA GLN A 187 2.87 -3.21 26.78
C GLN A 187 4.14 -4.06 26.78
N GLY A 188 4.65 -4.39 25.58
CA GLY A 188 5.83 -5.22 25.42
C GLY A 188 5.55 -6.73 25.48
N SER A 189 4.28 -7.16 25.50
CA SER A 189 3.93 -8.58 25.48
C SER A 189 3.36 -9.07 24.15
N LEU A 190 2.97 -8.17 23.24
CA LEU A 190 2.29 -8.56 22.00
C LEU A 190 3.25 -9.28 21.04
N VAL A 191 2.68 -10.10 20.15
CA VAL A 191 3.40 -10.92 19.18
C VAL A 191 2.80 -10.75 17.80
N PHE A 192 3.63 -10.38 16.83
CA PHE A 192 3.31 -10.44 15.41
C PHE A 192 4.37 -11.26 14.68
N PRO A 193 4.08 -12.52 14.30
CA PRO A 193 4.99 -13.36 13.55
C PRO A 193 5.14 -12.84 12.12
N THR A 194 6.32 -12.31 11.79
CA THR A 194 6.57 -11.62 10.51
C THR A 194 6.45 -12.54 9.29
N HIS A 195 6.62 -13.86 9.46
CA HIS A 195 6.43 -14.83 8.38
C HIS A 195 4.98 -14.97 7.91
N LEU A 196 4.00 -14.45 8.66
CA LEU A 196 2.60 -14.38 8.23
C LEU A 196 2.34 -13.27 7.20
N ALA A 197 3.25 -12.31 7.07
CA ALA A 197 3.15 -11.26 6.08
C ALA A 197 3.93 -11.64 4.81
N SER A 198 3.21 -11.84 3.70
CA SER A 198 3.81 -12.08 2.39
C SER A 198 3.87 -10.77 1.62
N ILE A 199 5.07 -10.21 1.48
CA ILE A 199 5.29 -8.94 0.79
C ILE A 199 6.19 -9.17 -0.43
N ASP A 200 5.68 -8.81 -1.60
CA ASP A 200 6.48 -8.79 -2.83
C ASP A 200 7.22 -7.45 -2.95
N GLY A 201 8.47 -7.42 -2.48
CA GLY A 201 9.32 -6.23 -2.56
C GLY A 201 9.61 -5.79 -4.00
N GLU A 202 9.63 -6.69 -4.99
CA GLU A 202 9.86 -6.31 -6.39
C GLU A 202 8.65 -5.57 -6.97
N HIS A 203 7.46 -5.93 -6.50
CA HIS A 203 6.24 -5.23 -6.86
C HIS A 203 6.15 -3.86 -6.19
N LEU A 204 6.42 -3.78 -4.87
CA LEU A 204 6.46 -2.50 -4.14
C LEU A 204 7.46 -1.50 -4.74
N ALA A 205 8.57 -2.00 -5.29
CA ALA A 205 9.56 -1.18 -5.97
C ALA A 205 9.02 -0.47 -7.23
N LYS A 206 7.97 -1.00 -7.86
CA LYS A 206 7.29 -0.42 -9.04
C LYS A 206 6.20 0.56 -8.66
N CYS A 207 5.62 0.42 -7.47
CA CYS A 207 4.65 1.39 -6.97
C CYS A 207 5.30 2.75 -6.76
N SER A 208 4.52 3.83 -6.85
CA SER A 208 4.96 5.22 -6.64
C SER A 208 5.10 5.57 -5.16
N ILE A 209 4.40 4.86 -4.28
CA ILE A 209 4.53 4.95 -2.83
C ILE A 209 4.06 3.62 -2.21
N SER A 210 4.68 3.23 -1.11
CA SER A 210 4.28 2.11 -0.25
C SER A 210 4.07 2.62 1.18
N LEU A 211 2.94 2.27 1.79
CA LEU A 211 2.62 2.61 3.17
C LEU A 211 2.46 1.33 4.00
N SER A 212 2.86 1.36 5.26
CA SER A 212 2.44 0.35 6.25
C SER A 212 1.46 0.97 7.23
N LEU A 213 0.43 0.21 7.58
CA LEU A 213 -0.63 0.62 8.50
C LEU A 213 -0.85 -0.46 9.55
N PHE A 214 -0.88 -0.07 10.83
CA PHE A 214 -1.19 -0.96 11.95
C PHE A 214 -1.61 -0.17 13.19
N HIS A 215 -2.31 -0.79 14.12
CA HIS A 215 -2.78 -0.09 15.31
C HIS A 215 -1.69 0.08 16.38
N HIS A 216 -1.22 -1.03 16.96
CA HIS A 216 -0.20 -1.04 18.01
C HIS A 216 1.19 -0.65 17.49
N PRO A 217 1.82 0.42 18.02
CA PRO A 217 3.22 0.70 17.74
C PRO A 217 4.13 -0.40 18.29
N ASP A 218 5.35 -0.45 17.79
CA ASP A 218 6.23 -1.60 17.97
C ASP A 218 6.73 -1.80 19.41
N ASN A 219 6.67 -0.79 20.28
CA ASN A 219 6.93 -0.91 21.71
C ASN A 219 5.87 -1.73 22.48
N TRP A 220 4.72 -2.03 21.86
CA TRP A 220 3.74 -2.97 22.41
C TRP A 220 4.10 -4.43 22.14
N LEU A 221 4.94 -4.68 21.13
CA LEU A 221 5.47 -6.01 20.84
C LEU A 221 6.60 -6.36 21.81
N ASN A 222 6.76 -7.65 22.09
CA ASN A 222 7.93 -8.11 22.84
C ASN A 222 9.23 -7.81 22.09
N ALA A 223 10.34 -7.73 22.83
CA ALA A 223 11.60 -7.22 22.29
C ALA A 223 12.08 -7.92 21.00
N SER A 224 11.92 -9.25 20.89
CA SER A 224 12.30 -9.98 19.69
C SER A 224 11.37 -9.67 18.52
N GLN A 225 10.05 -9.68 18.74
CA GLN A 225 9.08 -9.37 17.69
C GLN A 225 9.13 -7.91 17.26
N ALA A 226 9.34 -6.97 18.19
CA ALA A 226 9.44 -5.54 17.91
C ALA A 226 10.56 -5.25 16.89
N MET A 227 11.73 -5.86 17.07
CA MET A 227 12.86 -5.67 16.16
C MET A 227 12.56 -6.20 14.75
N GLU A 228 12.01 -7.42 14.65
CA GLU A 228 11.67 -8.03 13.37
C GLU A 228 10.55 -7.27 12.65
N PHE A 229 9.49 -6.91 13.39
CA PHE A 229 8.34 -6.19 12.85
C PHE A 229 8.72 -4.78 12.39
N ARG A 230 9.51 -4.06 13.18
CA ARG A 230 10.06 -2.75 12.80
C ARG A 230 10.90 -2.86 11.53
N LYS A 231 11.80 -3.85 11.45
CA LYS A 231 12.60 -4.08 10.24
C LYS A 231 11.72 -4.37 9.03
N MET A 232 10.73 -5.24 9.16
CA MET A 232 9.82 -5.60 8.07
C MET A 232 9.02 -4.39 7.58
N THR A 233 8.45 -3.59 8.47
CA THR A 233 7.64 -2.41 8.10
C THR A 233 8.51 -1.31 7.50
N GLU A 234 9.68 -1.03 8.07
CA GLU A 234 10.63 -0.04 7.54
C GLU A 234 11.24 -0.46 6.21
N GLN A 235 11.48 -1.74 5.95
CA GLN A 235 12.04 -2.18 4.66
C GLN A 235 11.03 -2.15 3.51
N ASN A 236 9.74 -2.19 3.82
CA ASN A 236 8.68 -2.31 2.83
C ASN A 236 7.81 -1.04 2.70
N SER A 237 8.21 0.09 3.30
CA SER A 237 7.37 1.30 3.31
C SER A 237 8.16 2.60 3.19
N ASP A 238 7.58 3.58 2.53
CA ASP A 238 8.00 4.97 2.59
C ASP A 238 7.44 5.67 3.84
N ILE A 239 6.19 5.34 4.19
CA ILE A 239 5.44 5.91 5.31
C ILE A 239 4.85 4.79 6.16
N VAL A 240 5.02 4.88 7.48
CA VAL A 240 4.45 3.98 8.48
C VAL A 240 3.45 4.77 9.31
N LEU A 241 2.22 4.28 9.39
CA LEU A 241 1.08 4.91 10.05
C LEU A 241 0.59 4.03 11.21
N SER A 242 0.49 4.58 12.42
CA SER A 242 -0.04 3.86 13.57
C SER A 242 -0.84 4.74 14.55
N GLY A 243 -1.46 4.12 15.55
CA GLY A 243 -2.32 4.78 16.55
C GLY A 243 -2.05 4.32 17.97
N HIS A 244 -3.12 4.05 18.73
CA HIS A 244 -3.17 3.39 20.03
C HIS A 244 -2.65 4.18 21.23
N GLU A 245 -1.50 4.86 21.12
CA GLU A 245 -0.90 5.59 22.24
C GLU A 245 -1.54 6.98 22.48
N HIS A 246 -2.45 7.39 21.58
CA HIS A 246 -3.16 8.68 21.54
C HIS A 246 -2.25 9.92 21.50
N ASN A 247 -0.94 9.70 21.50
CA ASN A 247 0.12 10.68 21.43
C ASN A 247 0.61 10.81 19.99
N ARG A 248 0.52 12.03 19.47
CA ARG A 248 0.99 12.34 18.13
C ARG A 248 2.51 12.35 18.07
N GLU A 249 3.06 11.66 17.07
CA GLU A 249 4.46 11.79 16.68
C GLU A 249 4.58 11.80 15.16
N LEU A 250 5.45 12.66 14.62
CA LEU A 250 5.86 12.63 13.22
C LEU A 250 7.38 12.79 13.18
N PHE A 251 8.06 11.78 12.65
CA PHE A 251 9.51 11.81 12.50
C PHE A 251 9.97 11.01 11.30
N ILE A 252 11.17 11.34 10.82
CA ILE A 252 11.84 10.62 9.75
C ILE A 252 12.97 9.82 10.39
N LYS A 253 12.93 8.50 10.20
CA LYS A 253 14.02 7.62 10.61
C LYS A 253 14.92 7.39 9.40
N ARG A 254 16.22 7.70 9.57
CA ARG A 254 17.25 7.46 8.56
C ARG A 254 18.23 6.41 9.06
N ASP A 255 18.40 5.35 8.28
CA ASP A 255 19.46 4.38 8.45
C ASP A 255 20.75 4.96 7.85
N THR A 256 21.81 5.11 8.64
CA THR A 256 23.05 5.78 8.19
C THR A 256 23.90 4.93 7.25
N GLU A 257 23.76 3.61 7.29
CA GLU A 257 24.55 2.70 6.46
C GLU A 257 23.93 2.55 5.07
N THR A 258 22.61 2.40 5.02
CA THR A 258 21.86 2.20 3.79
C THR A 258 21.32 3.50 3.20
N GLU A 259 21.33 4.58 3.99
CA GLU A 259 20.67 5.87 3.71
C GLU A 259 19.17 5.72 3.40
N ALA A 260 18.56 4.62 3.84
CA ALA A 260 17.13 4.42 3.75
C ALA A 260 16.42 5.37 4.71
N GLU A 261 15.34 6.00 4.23
CA GLU A 261 14.50 6.89 5.01
C GLU A 261 13.08 6.33 5.07
N THR A 262 12.52 6.26 6.27
CA THR A 262 11.13 5.88 6.52
C THR A 262 10.48 6.96 7.38
N GLN A 263 9.31 7.42 6.96
CA GLN A 263 8.51 8.36 7.74
C GLN A 263 7.64 7.57 8.71
N ILE A 264 7.62 7.96 9.98
CA ILE A 264 6.80 7.32 11.02
C ILE A 264 5.84 8.37 11.56
N ILE A 265 4.54 8.07 11.46
CA ILE A 265 3.46 8.97 11.85
C ILE A 265 2.52 8.20 12.78
N ARG A 266 2.46 8.66 14.03
CA ARG A 266 1.53 8.18 15.05
C ARG A 266 0.39 9.18 15.17
N ALA A 267 -0.83 8.73 14.95
CA ALA A 267 -2.02 9.55 15.08
C ALA A 267 -2.31 9.85 16.56
N THR A 268 -2.86 11.04 16.79
CA THR A 268 -3.61 11.28 18.04
C THR A 268 -5.00 10.65 17.91
N ALA A 269 -5.67 10.45 19.04
CA ALA A 269 -7.03 9.95 19.00
C ALA A 269 -7.97 10.96 18.36
N LEU A 270 -8.83 10.48 17.46
CA LEU A 270 -9.87 11.31 16.88
C LEU A 270 -10.95 11.59 17.94
N GLN A 271 -11.24 10.65 18.82
CA GLN A 271 -12.20 10.83 19.89
C GLN A 271 -11.64 10.40 21.25
N GLU A 272 -11.58 11.39 22.14
CA GLU A 272 -11.39 11.22 23.57
C GLU A 272 -12.68 11.64 24.26
N ARG A 273 -13.41 10.68 24.85
CA ARG A 273 -14.78 10.94 25.38
C ARG A 273 -14.79 12.02 26.44
N ASP A 274 -13.80 11.99 27.33
CA ASP A 274 -13.69 12.93 28.45
C ASP A 274 -12.93 14.21 28.09
N ARG A 275 -12.26 14.24 26.93
CA ARG A 275 -11.42 15.37 26.47
C ARG A 275 -11.58 15.66 24.97
N PRO A 276 -12.77 16.06 24.50
CA PRO A 276 -13.01 16.36 23.08
C PRO A 276 -12.04 17.37 22.47
N GLU A 277 -11.47 18.27 23.27
CA GLU A 277 -10.47 19.25 22.85
C GLU A 277 -9.13 18.64 22.42
N LEU A 278 -8.86 17.36 22.73
CA LEU A 278 -7.67 16.66 22.28
C LEU A 278 -7.81 16.07 20.88
N SER A 279 -9.04 15.97 20.37
CA SER A 279 -9.33 15.45 19.03
C SER A 279 -8.50 16.12 17.96
N GLY A 280 -7.85 15.32 17.14
CA GLY A 280 -7.03 15.81 16.04
C GLY A 280 -6.75 14.72 15.01
N PHE A 281 -6.10 15.12 13.93
CA PHE A 281 -5.67 14.23 12.85
C PHE A 281 -4.60 14.92 12.00
N ASN A 282 -3.99 14.17 11.10
CA ASN A 282 -3.01 14.71 10.15
C ASN A 282 -3.47 14.48 8.71
N VAL A 283 -3.07 15.38 7.81
CA VAL A 283 -3.22 15.22 6.36
C VAL A 283 -1.85 15.32 5.71
N ILE A 284 -1.51 14.32 4.88
CA ILE A 284 -0.30 14.32 4.05
C ILE A 284 -0.74 14.55 2.62
N VAL A 285 -0.21 15.57 1.96
CA VAL A 285 -0.41 15.81 0.54
C VAL A 285 0.86 15.41 -0.19
N LEU A 286 0.73 14.53 -1.18
CA LEU A 286 1.82 14.04 -2.03
C LEU A 286 1.56 14.43 -3.47
N ASP A 287 2.51 15.14 -4.07
CA ASP A 287 2.57 15.32 -5.51
C ASP A 287 3.56 14.28 -6.07
N LEU A 288 3.01 13.21 -6.65
CA LEU A 288 3.77 12.08 -7.18
C LEU A 288 4.49 12.44 -8.49
N ALA A 289 4.04 13.47 -9.20
CA ALA A 289 4.65 13.90 -10.45
C ALA A 289 5.96 14.65 -10.19
N VAL A 290 5.97 15.59 -9.24
CA VAL A 290 7.19 16.34 -8.88
C VAL A 290 7.91 15.80 -7.64
N LYS A 291 7.42 14.70 -7.05
CA LYS A 291 7.97 14.02 -5.87
C LYS A 291 8.15 14.98 -4.70
N LYS A 292 7.06 15.65 -4.31
CA LYS A 292 7.02 16.54 -3.16
C LYS A 292 5.90 16.16 -2.21
N GLN A 293 6.04 16.57 -0.95
CA GLN A 293 5.05 16.35 0.09
C GLN A 293 4.86 17.57 0.98
N LYS A 294 3.67 17.68 1.57
CA LYS A 294 3.32 18.70 2.56
C LYS A 294 2.49 18.04 3.67
N TYR A 295 2.74 18.42 4.91
CA TYR A 295 2.03 17.89 6.08
C TYR A 295 1.16 18.99 6.69
N PHE A 296 -0.02 18.59 7.15
CA PHE A 296 -0.95 19.42 7.89
C PHE A 296 -1.38 18.69 9.15
N GLU A 297 -1.44 19.41 10.26
CA GLU A 297 -1.95 18.93 11.53
C GLU A 297 -3.22 19.72 11.89
N TYR A 298 -4.26 19.01 12.30
CA TYR A 298 -5.53 19.59 12.68
C TYR A 298 -5.89 19.23 14.11
N LYS A 299 -6.49 20.19 14.81
CA LYS A 299 -7.00 20.01 16.17
C LYS A 299 -8.38 20.61 16.31
N TRP A 300 -9.24 19.95 17.05
CA TRP A 300 -10.58 20.44 17.34
C TRP A 300 -10.53 21.72 18.19
N LYS A 301 -11.24 22.75 17.72
CA LYS A 301 -11.35 24.06 18.36
C LYS A 301 -12.80 24.49 18.39
N HIS A 302 -13.52 23.99 19.39
CA HIS A 302 -14.91 24.32 19.75
C HIS A 302 -15.98 24.05 18.65
N VAL A 303 -15.84 24.65 17.47
CA VAL A 303 -16.81 24.64 16.36
C VAL A 303 -16.25 24.00 15.09
N GLU A 304 -14.93 23.96 14.92
CA GLU A 304 -14.27 23.40 13.74
C GLU A 304 -12.89 22.84 14.05
N TYR A 305 -12.30 22.13 13.08
CA TYR A 305 -10.90 21.73 13.13
C TYR A 305 -10.04 22.86 12.58
N GLU A 306 -9.19 23.42 13.42
CA GLU A 306 -8.21 24.43 13.01
C GLU A 306 -6.88 23.76 12.69
N ARG A 307 -6.16 24.35 11.74
CA ARG A 307 -4.80 23.94 11.38
C ARG A 307 -3.85 24.34 12.52
N LEU A 308 -3.32 23.36 13.23
CA LEU A 308 -2.36 23.58 14.30
C LEU A 308 -0.96 23.84 13.74
N SER A 309 -0.57 23.08 12.72
CA SER A 309 0.73 23.23 12.05
C SER A 309 0.64 22.84 10.58
N GLU A 310 1.55 23.41 9.78
CA GLU A 310 1.83 22.95 8.43
C GLU A 310 3.34 22.97 8.17
N SER A 311 3.81 22.03 7.36
CA SER A 311 5.18 22.06 6.84
C SER A 311 5.25 22.90 5.57
N ASP A 312 6.44 23.34 5.17
CA ASP A 312 6.69 23.71 3.77
C ASP A 312 6.58 22.49 2.85
N TRP A 313 6.60 22.74 1.53
CA TRP A 313 6.78 21.69 0.55
C TRP A 313 8.18 21.10 0.66
N ASN A 314 8.25 19.83 1.04
CA ASN A 314 9.49 19.07 1.18
C ASN A 314 9.63 18.04 0.05
N PRO A 315 10.86 17.65 -0.32
CA PRO A 315 11.06 16.48 -1.19
C PRO A 315 10.39 15.25 -0.59
N PHE A 316 9.71 14.47 -1.42
CA PHE A 316 9.29 13.12 -1.09
C PHE A 316 10.33 12.15 -1.66
N LEU A 317 11.09 11.52 -0.77
CA LEU A 317 12.10 10.54 -1.12
C LEU A 317 11.55 9.14 -0.87
N ARG A 318 11.59 8.31 -1.91
CA ARG A 318 11.27 6.90 -1.76
C ARG A 318 12.31 6.21 -0.90
N ASN A 319 11.88 5.35 0.01
CA ASN A 319 12.74 4.55 0.85
C ASN A 319 13.69 3.72 -0.02
N ARG A 320 14.99 3.80 0.26
CA ARG A 320 16.00 3.09 -0.52
C ARG A 320 15.86 1.57 -0.49
N PHE A 321 15.26 0.99 0.55
CA PHE A 321 14.95 -0.45 0.54
C PHE A 321 14.00 -0.83 -0.58
N LEU A 322 13.02 0.03 -0.89
CA LEU A 322 12.09 -0.15 -2.00
C LEU A 322 12.73 0.18 -3.36
N GLN A 323 13.80 0.96 -3.37
CA GLN A 323 14.54 1.27 -4.59
C GLN A 323 15.58 0.21 -4.96
N LYS A 324 16.09 -0.59 -4.01
CA LYS A 324 17.18 -1.57 -4.26
C LYS A 324 16.86 -2.62 -5.32
N LEU A 325 15.58 -2.88 -5.59
CA LEU A 325 15.11 -3.82 -6.61
C LEU A 325 14.87 -3.16 -7.98
N SER A 326 15.03 -1.83 -8.07
CA SER A 326 14.86 -1.03 -9.28
C SER A 326 16.10 -0.18 -9.54
N PHE A 327 16.80 -0.46 -10.65
CA PHE A 327 17.89 0.42 -11.08
C PHE A 327 17.29 1.75 -11.56
N PHE A 328 17.61 2.84 -10.87
CA PHE A 328 17.31 4.19 -11.34
C PHE A 328 18.59 4.82 -11.88
N HIS A 329 18.45 5.61 -12.94
CA HIS A 329 19.54 6.45 -13.39
C HIS A 329 19.76 7.58 -12.37
N LEU A 330 21.02 7.86 -12.03
CA LEU A 330 21.35 9.12 -11.36
C LEU A 330 20.99 10.26 -12.32
N PRO A 331 20.54 11.44 -11.83
CA PRO A 331 20.18 12.56 -12.71
C PRO A 331 21.28 12.89 -13.74
N ASP A 332 22.54 12.92 -13.30
CA ASP A 332 23.67 13.18 -14.18
C ASP A 332 23.92 12.04 -15.19
N PHE A 333 23.61 10.80 -14.79
CA PHE A 333 23.73 9.64 -15.66
C PHE A 333 22.59 9.59 -16.70
N GLU A 334 21.39 10.03 -16.34
CA GLU A 334 20.26 10.19 -17.27
C GLU A 334 20.54 11.29 -18.29
N VAL A 335 21.11 12.42 -17.84
CA VAL A 335 21.61 13.48 -18.73
C VAL A 335 22.69 12.92 -19.66
N TYR A 336 23.65 12.14 -19.15
CA TYR A 336 24.67 11.48 -19.95
C TYR A 336 24.09 10.51 -21.00
N LEU A 337 23.13 9.66 -20.63
CA LEU A 337 22.48 8.71 -21.54
C LEU A 337 21.67 9.41 -22.63
N ASN A 338 21.10 10.56 -22.33
CA ASN A 338 20.31 11.35 -23.28
C ASN A 338 21.14 12.42 -24.02
N ALA A 339 22.39 12.66 -23.63
CA ALA A 339 23.34 13.54 -24.32
C ALA A 339 23.98 12.85 -25.55
N LEU A 340 23.20 12.05 -26.29
CA LEU A 340 23.61 11.40 -27.53
C LEU A 340 23.63 12.40 -28.71
N ASP A 341 24.26 13.55 -28.54
CA ASP A 341 24.36 14.60 -29.56
C ASP A 341 25.15 14.16 -30.81
N SER A 342 25.91 13.06 -30.72
CA SER A 342 26.79 12.58 -31.79
C SER A 342 26.19 11.49 -32.68
N VAL A 343 25.05 10.89 -32.31
CA VAL A 343 24.46 9.77 -33.06
C VAL A 343 23.11 10.17 -33.65
N SER A 344 23.19 10.73 -34.86
CA SER A 344 22.10 11.00 -35.81
C SER A 344 21.22 12.23 -35.55
N GLN A 345 21.50 13.29 -36.32
CA GLN A 345 20.50 14.26 -36.74
C GLN A 345 19.51 13.57 -37.68
N HIS A 346 18.53 12.85 -37.13
CA HIS A 346 17.42 12.33 -37.92
C HIS A 346 16.62 13.52 -38.45
N ARG A 347 16.44 13.62 -39.77
CA ARG A 347 15.69 14.72 -40.42
C ARG A 347 14.25 14.76 -39.87
N GLY A 348 14.02 15.58 -38.84
CA GLY A 348 12.70 15.81 -38.24
C GLY A 348 12.63 15.82 -36.71
N LYS A 349 13.65 15.35 -35.96
CA LYS A 349 13.70 15.45 -34.48
C LYS A 349 14.98 16.15 -34.04
N HIS A 350 14.84 17.20 -33.24
CA HIS A 350 15.97 18.02 -32.80
C HIS A 350 16.75 17.43 -31.61
N ASN A 351 16.13 16.56 -30.80
CA ASN A 351 16.78 15.84 -29.70
C ASN A 351 16.39 14.35 -29.77
N VAL A 352 17.37 13.47 -29.91
CA VAL A 352 17.18 12.01 -29.93
C VAL A 352 17.56 11.47 -28.55
N VAL A 353 16.62 10.81 -27.87
CA VAL A 353 16.83 10.24 -26.52
C VAL A 353 17.09 8.74 -26.58
N ILE A 354 17.57 8.11 -25.51
CA ILE A 354 17.85 6.67 -25.50
C ILE A 354 16.61 5.83 -25.84
N ASP A 355 15.43 6.30 -25.43
CA ASP A 355 14.14 5.69 -25.72
C ASP A 355 13.75 5.77 -27.20
N ASP A 356 14.42 6.58 -28.03
CA ASP A 356 14.22 6.66 -29.48
C ASP A 356 14.81 5.44 -30.22
N PHE A 357 15.73 4.71 -29.59
CA PHE A 357 16.43 3.59 -30.21
C PHE A 357 15.74 2.25 -29.96
N PHE A 358 15.57 1.47 -31.04
CA PHE A 358 15.27 0.05 -30.94
C PHE A 358 16.48 -0.76 -31.39
N ILE A 359 17.02 -1.58 -30.50
CA ILE A 359 18.12 -2.51 -30.81
C ILE A 359 17.49 -3.90 -30.94
N PRO A 360 17.37 -4.46 -32.16
CA PRO A 360 16.76 -5.76 -32.36
C PRO A 360 17.53 -6.84 -31.59
N PRO A 361 16.86 -7.66 -30.76
CA PRO A 361 17.52 -8.75 -30.05
C PRO A 361 17.89 -9.87 -31.03
N LYS A 362 18.86 -10.70 -30.62
CA LYS A 362 19.11 -11.99 -31.28
C LYS A 362 17.96 -12.95 -30.97
N LEU A 363 17.45 -13.63 -31.99
CA LEU A 363 16.36 -14.60 -31.83
C LEU A 363 16.86 -16.03 -31.92
N PHE A 364 16.17 -16.91 -31.19
CA PHE A 364 16.39 -18.35 -31.21
C PHE A 364 15.05 -19.02 -31.50
N MET A 365 15.01 -19.85 -32.55
CA MET A 365 13.81 -20.51 -33.03
C MET A 365 13.85 -22.01 -32.74
N THR A 366 12.71 -22.56 -32.34
CA THR A 366 12.47 -23.99 -32.20
C THR A 366 11.03 -24.31 -32.59
N SER A 367 10.74 -25.59 -32.80
CA SER A 367 9.36 -26.04 -33.03
C SER A 367 8.62 -26.17 -31.70
N LEU A 368 7.29 -26.01 -31.73
CA LEU A 368 6.45 -26.20 -30.55
C LEU A 368 6.62 -27.60 -29.92
N LYS A 369 6.74 -28.63 -30.78
CA LYS A 369 7.05 -29.99 -30.34
C LYS A 369 8.41 -30.08 -29.64
N GLY A 370 9.42 -29.39 -30.17
CA GLY A 370 10.74 -29.31 -29.56
C GLY A 370 10.74 -28.68 -28.16
N ILE A 371 9.92 -27.63 -27.94
CA ILE A 371 9.74 -27.00 -26.62
C ILE A 371 9.11 -27.98 -25.63
N LEU A 372 8.04 -28.66 -26.05
CA LEU A 372 7.34 -29.65 -25.21
C LEU A 372 8.23 -30.85 -24.87
N ASP A 373 9.12 -31.23 -25.78
CA ASP A 373 10.11 -32.29 -25.60
C ASP A 373 11.37 -31.84 -24.83
N GLY A 374 11.43 -30.60 -24.35
CA GLY A 374 12.57 -30.06 -23.59
C GLY A 374 13.86 -29.86 -24.42
N LYS A 375 13.76 -29.76 -25.74
CA LYS A 375 14.91 -29.58 -26.65
C LYS A 375 15.28 -28.11 -26.80
N ASP A 376 16.57 -27.85 -26.88
CA ASP A 376 17.11 -26.50 -27.10
C ASP A 376 16.82 -25.95 -28.51
N ALA A 377 17.05 -24.64 -28.65
CA ALA A 377 16.79 -23.91 -29.89
C ALA A 377 17.53 -24.51 -31.09
N ILE A 378 16.82 -24.62 -32.22
CA ILE A 378 17.27 -25.34 -33.41
C ILE A 378 17.91 -24.39 -34.43
N LYS A 379 17.50 -23.11 -34.44
CA LYS A 379 18.03 -22.11 -35.38
C LYS A 379 18.23 -20.76 -34.69
N ARG A 380 19.40 -20.17 -34.91
CA ARG A 380 19.73 -18.80 -34.50
C ARG A 380 19.40 -17.83 -35.64
N ILE A 381 18.86 -16.67 -35.29
CA ILE A 381 18.54 -15.57 -36.20
C ILE A 381 19.29 -14.34 -35.67
N GLU A 382 20.17 -13.78 -36.48
CA GLU A 382 20.94 -12.59 -36.10
C GLU A 382 20.04 -11.35 -36.07
N SER A 383 20.44 -10.35 -35.28
CA SER A 383 19.69 -9.09 -35.10
C SER A 383 19.38 -8.37 -36.42
N GLU A 384 20.26 -8.49 -37.41
CA GLU A 384 20.10 -7.90 -38.75
C GLU A 384 18.91 -8.49 -39.52
N GLU A 385 18.60 -9.76 -39.29
CA GLU A 385 17.51 -10.47 -39.95
C GLU A 385 16.19 -10.41 -39.15
N PHE A 386 16.19 -9.76 -37.98
CA PHE A 386 15.07 -9.73 -37.04
C PHE A 386 13.74 -9.34 -37.70
N TRP A 387 13.73 -8.20 -38.40
CA TRP A 387 12.51 -7.69 -39.04
C TRP A 387 12.07 -8.56 -40.20
N LYS A 388 13.01 -8.95 -41.06
CA LYS A 388 12.75 -9.82 -42.20
C LYS A 388 12.13 -11.14 -41.74
N PHE A 389 12.70 -11.75 -40.71
CA PHE A 389 12.17 -12.97 -40.11
C PHE A 389 10.74 -12.77 -39.59
N LEU A 390 10.48 -11.72 -38.80
CA LEU A 390 9.14 -11.48 -38.25
C LEU A 390 8.08 -11.24 -39.34
N PHE A 391 8.42 -10.52 -40.41
CA PHE A 391 7.49 -10.24 -41.50
C PHE A 391 7.26 -11.44 -42.43
N GLU A 392 8.20 -12.38 -42.53
CA GLU A 392 8.06 -13.60 -43.32
C GLU A 392 7.19 -14.67 -42.63
N GLN A 393 7.06 -14.64 -41.30
CA GLN A 393 6.27 -15.62 -40.56
C GLN A 393 4.79 -15.23 -40.48
N LYS A 394 3.89 -16.17 -40.82
CA LYS A 394 2.44 -15.98 -40.69
C LYS A 394 1.96 -15.97 -39.23
N LYS A 395 2.64 -16.71 -38.35
CA LYS A 395 2.34 -16.83 -36.92
C LYS A 395 3.63 -17.10 -36.15
N THR A 396 3.89 -16.31 -35.12
CA THR A 396 5.09 -16.43 -34.29
C THR A 396 4.67 -16.37 -32.83
N LEU A 397 5.15 -17.32 -32.01
CA LEU A 397 5.01 -17.28 -30.57
C LEU A 397 6.37 -16.86 -29.98
N ASN A 398 6.41 -15.69 -29.35
CA ASN A 398 7.61 -15.20 -28.68
C ASN A 398 7.65 -15.65 -27.23
N LEU A 399 8.66 -16.46 -26.88
CA LEU A 399 8.93 -16.91 -25.52
C LEU A 399 10.19 -16.23 -25.01
N ARG A 400 10.11 -15.62 -23.82
CA ARG A 400 11.25 -14.94 -23.21
C ARG A 400 12.02 -15.93 -22.33
N ARG A 401 13.31 -16.12 -22.60
CA ARG A 401 14.25 -16.70 -21.62
C ARG A 401 14.80 -15.56 -20.75
N ASN A 402 15.10 -15.84 -19.48
CA ASN A 402 15.52 -14.86 -18.45
C ASN A 402 16.78 -14.01 -18.78
N LEU A 403 17.44 -14.22 -19.93
CA LEU A 403 18.70 -13.57 -20.31
C LEU A 403 18.63 -12.74 -21.62
N ALA A 404 17.44 -12.49 -22.19
CA ALA A 404 17.32 -11.66 -23.39
C ALA A 404 17.33 -10.14 -23.06
N GLY A 405 18.17 -9.37 -23.75
CA GLY A 405 18.44 -7.94 -23.54
C GLY A 405 17.19 -7.08 -23.34
N LYS A 406 17.22 -6.22 -22.31
CA LYS A 406 16.11 -5.42 -21.79
C LYS A 406 15.99 -4.04 -22.47
N ASN A 407 15.75 -3.96 -23.78
CA ASN A 407 15.18 -2.72 -24.35
C ASN A 407 13.68 -2.92 -24.62
N ASN A 408 12.86 -2.13 -23.94
CA ASN A 408 11.40 -2.29 -23.75
C ASN A 408 10.54 -2.18 -25.02
N ARG A 409 11.11 -1.87 -26.18
CA ARG A 409 10.36 -1.65 -27.43
C ARG A 409 9.88 -2.91 -28.15
N CYS A 410 10.28 -4.11 -27.72
CA CYS A 410 9.70 -5.36 -28.28
C CYS A 410 8.20 -5.53 -27.95
N LYS A 411 7.63 -4.73 -27.03
CA LYS A 411 6.20 -4.76 -26.72
C LYS A 411 5.33 -3.97 -27.71
N ASP A 412 5.91 -3.03 -28.47
CA ASP A 412 5.12 -1.99 -29.14
C ASP A 412 5.42 -1.86 -30.64
N GLY A 413 5.56 -3.00 -31.31
CA GLY A 413 5.48 -3.05 -32.78
C GLY A 413 4.07 -2.63 -33.20
N ARG A 414 3.91 -1.33 -33.50
CA ARG A 414 2.71 -0.64 -34.02
C ARG A 414 1.54 -1.57 -34.38
N GLN A 415 0.46 -1.42 -33.64
CA GLN A 415 -0.82 -2.15 -33.70
C GLN A 415 -1.57 -2.14 -35.04
N ASP A 416 -1.07 -1.49 -36.10
CA ASP A 416 -1.83 -1.34 -37.35
C ASP A 416 -1.58 -2.41 -38.42
N ALA A 417 -0.81 -3.46 -38.15
CA ALA A 417 -0.56 -4.52 -39.17
C ALA A 417 -0.60 -5.98 -38.71
N LEU A 418 -0.81 -6.29 -37.43
CA LEU A 418 -0.71 -7.68 -36.95
C LEU A 418 -2.03 -8.18 -36.34
N ARG A 419 -2.83 -8.83 -37.19
CA ARG A 419 -3.94 -9.68 -36.73
C ARG A 419 -3.38 -10.88 -35.98
N SER A 420 -3.81 -11.03 -34.73
CA SER A 420 -3.65 -12.18 -33.83
C SER A 420 -2.27 -12.39 -33.17
N THR A 421 -2.13 -11.89 -31.94
CA THR A 421 -1.11 -12.34 -30.98
C THR A 421 -1.81 -12.95 -29.78
N VAL A 422 -1.51 -14.22 -29.48
CA VAL A 422 -1.86 -14.87 -28.21
C VAL A 422 -0.59 -14.87 -27.35
N CYS A 423 -0.62 -14.15 -26.23
CA CYS A 423 0.42 -14.20 -25.20
C CYS A 423 0.07 -15.29 -24.19
N ALA A 424 0.99 -16.24 -23.96
CA ALA A 424 0.93 -17.14 -22.81
C ALA A 424 2.25 -17.05 -22.05
N CYS A 425 2.19 -16.57 -20.80
CA CYS A 425 3.25 -16.74 -19.81
C CYS A 425 3.12 -18.15 -19.23
N SER A 426 4.20 -18.92 -19.21
CA SER A 426 4.33 -20.06 -18.30
C SER A 426 5.60 -19.90 -17.47
N ASP A 427 5.40 -19.61 -16.19
CA ASP A 427 6.44 -19.75 -15.18
C ASP A 427 6.69 -21.23 -14.93
N ARG A 428 7.91 -21.69 -15.24
CA ARG A 428 8.46 -22.89 -14.59
C ARG A 428 9.74 -22.52 -13.88
N ARG A 429 9.62 -22.49 -12.55
CA ARG A 429 10.72 -22.43 -11.58
C ARG A 429 11.61 -23.68 -11.71
N PHE A 430 12.91 -23.48 -11.55
CA PHE A 430 13.80 -24.42 -10.86
C PHE A 430 14.59 -23.62 -9.82
#